data_AF-A0A5N1IH27-F1
#
_entry.id   AF-A0A5N1IH27-F1
#
_cell.length_a   1.000
_cell.length_b   1.000
_cell.length_c   1.000
_cell.angle_alpha   90.00
_cell.angle_beta   90.00
_cell.angle_gamma   90.00
#
_symmetry.space_group_name_H-M   'P 1'
#
loop_
_entity.id
_entity.type
_entity.pdbx_description
1 polymer ?
#
loop_
_entity_poly.entity_id
_entity_poly.type
_entity_poly.pdbx_seq_one_letter_code
_entity_poly.pdbx_strand_id
1 'polypeptide(L)'
;MAAPKLNLSINGNDIELVFGVRFVHELNKAFGIERDGFNIGMGFTLILPPLLQYDPDALAKVIYCAAYKNSPRPTMEQIYDSLDELDDLEQTFDEVMGCLKASSATKRTLATLTKAEEQAEKQKSN
;
A
#
# COMPACT_ATOMS: atom_id res chain seq x y z
N MET A 1 9.79 -18.53 0.51
CA MET A 1 10.14 -17.19 1.04
C MET A 1 8.94 -16.68 1.81
N ALA A 2 9.12 -16.21 3.03
CA ALA A 2 8.07 -15.56 3.81
C ALA A 2 7.71 -14.19 3.19
N ALA A 3 6.47 -13.72 3.39
CA ALA A 3 6.10 -12.36 2.99
C ALA A 3 6.89 -11.33 3.82
N PRO A 4 7.36 -10.23 3.22
CA PRO A 4 8.01 -9.14 3.94
C PRO A 4 7.07 -8.57 5.00
N LYS A 5 7.68 -8.09 6.08
CA LYS A 5 6.97 -7.51 7.21
C LYS A 5 7.62 -6.21 7.62
N LEU A 6 6.80 -5.28 8.12
CA LEU A 6 7.24 -4.03 8.71
C LEU A 6 6.49 -3.84 10.03
N ASN A 7 7.17 -3.40 11.07
CA ASN A 7 6.53 -3.06 12.34
C ASN A 7 6.44 -1.54 12.45
N LEU A 8 5.25 -1.02 12.70
CA LEU A 8 5.01 0.40 12.96
C LEU A 8 4.35 0.55 14.32
N SER A 9 4.63 1.65 15.02
CA SER A 9 3.89 2.01 16.23
C SER A 9 2.74 2.92 15.82
N ILE A 10 1.49 2.46 16.03
CA ILE A 10 0.28 3.22 15.72
C ILE A 10 -0.51 3.40 17.02
N ASN A 11 -0.69 4.65 17.42
CA ASN A 11 -1.38 5.04 18.66
C ASN A 11 -0.87 4.24 19.88
N GLY A 12 0.46 4.16 20.02
CA GLY A 12 1.14 3.45 21.13
C GLY A 12 1.08 1.92 21.07
N ASN A 13 0.58 1.33 19.98
CA ASN A 13 0.56 -0.12 19.78
C ASN A 13 1.49 -0.52 18.63
N ASP A 14 2.35 -1.50 18.86
CA ASP A 14 3.17 -2.09 17.80
C ASP A 14 2.31 -2.98 16.90
N ILE A 15 2.20 -2.60 15.63
CA ILE A 15 1.45 -3.34 14.61
C ILE A 15 2.38 -4.01 13.61
N GLU A 16 2.10 -5.28 13.27
CA GLU A 16 2.81 -6.02 12.23
C GLU A 16 2.10 -5.82 10.88
N LEU A 17 2.76 -5.16 9.94
CA LEU A 17 2.32 -5.03 8.54
C LEU A 17 2.85 -6.21 7.73
N VAL A 18 1.99 -6.91 7.00
CA VAL A 18 2.37 -8.09 6.20
C VAL A 18 2.07 -7.88 4.72
N PHE A 19 3.11 -7.82 3.89
CA PHE A 19 3.00 -7.54 2.45
C PHE A 19 2.90 -8.84 1.63
N GLY A 20 1.83 -9.60 1.84
CA GLY A 20 1.58 -10.88 1.16
C GLY A 20 0.46 -10.85 0.11
N VAL A 21 0.07 -12.02 -0.39
CA VAL A 21 -1.08 -12.17 -1.29
C VAL A 21 -2.38 -11.72 -0.61
N ARG A 22 -2.52 -11.96 0.69
CA ARG A 22 -3.70 -11.52 1.45
C ARG A 22 -3.79 -10.00 1.55
N PHE A 23 -2.66 -9.30 1.65
CA PHE A 23 -2.63 -7.84 1.57
C PHE A 23 -3.18 -7.33 0.23
N VAL A 24 -2.77 -7.93 -0.89
CA VAL A 24 -3.31 -7.59 -2.23
C VAL A 24 -4.81 -7.85 -2.30
N HIS A 25 -5.28 -8.95 -1.70
CA HIS A 25 -6.72 -9.24 -1.63
C HIS A 25 -7.48 -8.20 -0.79
N GLU A 26 -6.96 -7.79 0.38
CA GLU A 26 -7.58 -6.75 1.20
C GLU A 26 -7.65 -5.41 0.46
N LEU A 27 -6.59 -5.03 -0.25
CA LEU A 27 -6.60 -3.83 -1.10
C LEU A 27 -7.64 -3.91 -2.22
N ASN A 28 -7.68 -5.05 -2.92
CA ASN A 28 -8.66 -5.25 -3.99
C ASN A 28 -10.08 -5.22 -3.45
N LYS A 29 -10.33 -5.78 -2.27
CA LYS A 29 -11.63 -5.74 -1.62
C LYS A 29 -12.03 -4.34 -1.19
N ALA A 30 -11.11 -3.58 -0.58
CA ALA A 30 -11.40 -2.27 -0.01
C ALA A 30 -11.43 -1.14 -1.06
N PHE A 31 -10.57 -1.21 -2.07
CA PHE A 31 -10.32 -0.12 -3.03
C PHE A 31 -10.40 -0.58 -4.50
N GLY A 32 -10.85 -1.80 -4.76
CA GLY A 32 -11.10 -2.27 -6.11
C GLY A 32 -12.37 -1.67 -6.70
N ILE A 33 -12.44 -1.65 -8.02
CA ILE A 33 -13.64 -1.23 -8.74
C ILE A 33 -14.64 -2.38 -8.72
N GLU A 34 -15.86 -2.09 -8.30
CA GLU A 34 -17.01 -2.96 -8.42
C GLU A 34 -17.80 -2.60 -9.70
N ARG A 35 -18.10 -3.61 -10.53
CA ARG A 35 -19.03 -3.49 -11.65
C ARG A 35 -19.97 -4.66 -11.65
N ASP A 36 -21.26 -4.37 -11.80
CA ASP A 36 -22.33 -5.37 -11.85
C ASP A 36 -22.31 -6.36 -10.66
N GLY A 37 -21.91 -5.89 -9.47
CA GLY A 37 -21.79 -6.72 -8.27
C GLY A 37 -20.50 -7.56 -8.18
N PHE A 38 -19.58 -7.43 -9.14
CA PHE A 38 -18.31 -8.13 -9.14
C PHE A 38 -17.15 -7.15 -8.94
N ASN A 39 -16.28 -7.45 -7.97
CA ASN A 39 -15.04 -6.72 -7.77
C ASN A 39 -14.01 -7.17 -8.82
N ILE A 40 -13.59 -6.25 -9.68
CA ILE A 40 -12.65 -6.51 -10.80
C ILE A 40 -11.19 -6.63 -10.29
N GLY A 41 -10.93 -6.38 -9.00
CA GLY A 41 -9.65 -6.69 -8.38
C GLY A 41 -8.51 -5.77 -8.84
N MET A 42 -8.75 -4.46 -8.85
CA MET A 42 -7.79 -3.44 -9.29
C MET A 42 -7.29 -2.51 -8.17
N GLY A 43 -7.64 -2.77 -6.91
CA GLY A 43 -7.32 -1.88 -5.79
C GLY A 43 -5.81 -1.64 -5.64
N PHE A 44 -4.99 -2.69 -5.79
CA PHE A 44 -3.54 -2.51 -5.74
C PHE A 44 -3.00 -1.71 -6.93
N THR A 45 -3.55 -1.89 -8.13
CA THR A 45 -3.15 -1.14 -9.33
C THR A 45 -3.50 0.35 -9.20
N LEU A 46 -4.63 0.67 -8.56
CA LEU A 46 -5.12 2.04 -8.40
C LEU A 46 -4.41 2.79 -7.27
N ILE A 47 -3.97 2.09 -6.22
CA ILE A 47 -3.29 2.73 -5.08
C ILE A 47 -1.82 3.01 -5.32
N LEU A 48 -1.18 2.30 -6.27
CA LEU A 48 0.25 2.43 -6.53
C LEU A 48 0.66 3.81 -7.07
N PRO A 49 -0.01 4.40 -8.08
CA PRO A 49 0.36 5.74 -8.56
C PRO A 49 0.35 6.84 -7.49
N PRO A 50 -0.71 7.02 -6.66
CA PRO A 50 -0.67 8.02 -5.60
C PRO A 50 0.37 7.68 -4.53
N LEU A 51 0.59 6.38 -4.22
CA LEU A 51 1.66 5.98 -3.30
C LEU A 51 3.06 6.35 -3.83
N LEU A 52 3.31 6.24 -5.14
CA LEU A 52 4.56 6.66 -5.78
C LEU A 52 4.75 8.19 -5.79
N GLN A 53 3.64 8.94 -5.69
CA GLN A 53 3.65 10.40 -5.60
C GLN A 53 3.68 10.90 -4.15
N TYR A 54 4.00 10.03 -3.19
CA TYR A 54 4.04 10.35 -1.76
C TYR A 54 2.69 10.86 -1.20
N ASP A 55 1.57 10.31 -1.70
CA ASP A 55 0.24 10.62 -1.16
C ASP A 55 0.01 9.94 0.20
N PRO A 56 -0.21 10.72 1.29
CA PRO A 56 -0.34 10.18 2.65
C PRO A 56 -1.61 9.34 2.86
N ASP A 57 -2.70 9.65 2.14
CA ASP A 57 -3.93 8.86 2.22
C ASP A 57 -3.72 7.50 1.54
N ALA A 58 -2.97 7.45 0.44
CA ALA A 58 -2.57 6.19 -0.18
C ALA A 58 -1.70 5.34 0.76
N LEU A 59 -0.77 5.96 1.49
CA LEU A 59 0.03 5.28 2.51
C LEU A 59 -0.84 4.71 3.64
N ALA A 60 -1.75 5.51 4.19
CA ALA A 60 -2.66 5.07 5.25
C ALA A 60 -3.48 3.84 4.84
N LYS A 61 -4.02 3.84 3.62
CA LYS A 61 -4.78 2.71 3.06
C LYS A 61 -3.92 1.46 2.91
N VAL A 62 -2.67 1.60 2.49
CA VAL A 62 -1.71 0.50 2.39
C VAL A 62 -1.39 -0.07 3.77
N ILE A 63 -1.11 0.78 4.76
CA ILE A 63 -0.86 0.39 6.16
C ILE A 63 -2.07 -0.37 6.70
N TYR A 64 -3.27 0.17 6.54
CA TYR A 64 -4.50 -0.47 7.00
C TYR A 64 -4.71 -1.85 6.41
N CYS A 65 -4.51 -2.01 5.09
CA CYS A 65 -4.62 -3.30 4.43
C CYS A 65 -3.50 -4.27 4.82
N ALA A 66 -2.29 -3.79 5.08
CA ALA A 66 -1.17 -4.62 5.49
C ALA A 66 -1.29 -5.06 6.96
N ALA A 67 -2.02 -4.29 7.79
CA ALA A 67 -2.29 -4.59 9.19
C ALA A 67 -3.38 -5.66 9.40
N TYR A 68 -3.82 -6.39 8.36
CA TYR A 68 -4.95 -7.34 8.40
C TYR A 68 -4.82 -8.46 9.45
N LYS A 69 -3.60 -8.73 9.93
CA LYS A 69 -3.30 -9.79 10.87
C LYS A 69 -3.29 -9.33 12.33
N ASN A 70 -3.31 -8.02 12.58
CA ASN A 70 -3.31 -7.46 13.93
C ASN A 70 -4.66 -7.64 14.60
N SER A 71 -4.63 -7.89 15.91
CA SER A 71 -5.81 -8.00 16.77
C SER A 71 -5.53 -7.31 18.10
N PRO A 72 -6.09 -6.12 18.36
CA PRO A 72 -7.04 -5.39 17.50
C PRO A 72 -6.39 -4.86 16.21
N ARG A 73 -7.15 -4.83 15.11
CA ARG A 73 -6.73 -4.17 13.87
C ARG A 73 -6.87 -2.65 14.07
N PRO A 74 -5.87 -1.83 13.71
CA PRO A 74 -5.99 -0.38 13.80
C PRO A 74 -7.09 0.15 12.89
N THR A 75 -7.80 1.17 13.33
CA THR A 75 -8.78 1.89 12.50
C THR A 75 -8.07 2.85 11.54
N MET A 76 -8.75 3.27 10.47
CA MET A 76 -8.20 4.30 9.57
C MET A 76 -7.91 5.62 10.31
N GLU A 77 -8.78 6.03 11.22
CA GLU A 77 -8.59 7.23 12.06
C GLU A 77 -7.31 7.14 12.89
N GLN A 78 -7.09 6.01 13.57
CA GLN A 78 -5.85 5.79 14.34
C GLN A 78 -4.59 5.85 13.48
N ILE A 79 -4.68 5.38 12.23
CA ILE A 79 -3.58 5.45 11.27
C ILE A 79 -3.34 6.90 10.84
N TYR A 80 -4.40 7.65 10.48
CA TYR A 80 -4.27 9.05 10.13
C TYR A 80 -3.65 9.87 11.27
N ASP A 81 -4.19 9.74 12.49
CA ASP A 81 -3.65 10.42 13.67
C ASP A 81 -2.16 10.08 13.88
N SER A 82 -1.80 8.80 13.72
CA SER A 82 -0.40 8.38 13.86
C SER A 82 0.49 8.92 12.76
N LEU A 83 0.01 9.02 11.50
CA LEU A 83 0.77 9.58 10.38
C LEU A 83 0.96 11.09 10.52
N ASP A 84 -0.03 11.80 11.06
CA ASP A 84 0.04 13.25 11.34
C ASP A 84 1.06 13.57 12.46
N GLU A 85 1.30 12.62 13.36
CA GLU A 85 2.29 12.71 14.45
C GLU A 85 3.71 12.30 14.04
N LEU A 86 3.92 11.73 12.84
CA LEU A 86 5.26 11.31 12.41
C LEU A 86 6.13 12.52 12.05
N ASP A 87 7.30 12.60 12.69
CA ASP A 87 8.34 13.57 12.33
C ASP A 87 8.92 13.29 10.92
N ASP A 88 9.00 12.01 10.53
CA ASP A 88 9.54 11.56 9.24
C ASP A 88 8.58 10.61 8.52
N LEU A 89 7.63 11.21 7.83
CA LEU A 89 6.68 10.51 6.98
C LEU A 89 7.37 9.88 5.76
N GLU A 90 8.41 10.53 5.21
CA GLU A 90 9.13 10.09 4.01
C GLU A 90 9.85 8.76 4.24
N GLN A 91 10.48 8.60 5.42
CA GLN A 91 11.07 7.32 5.82
C GLN A 91 10.02 6.19 5.83
N THR A 92 8.81 6.46 6.32
CA THR A 92 7.74 5.45 6.36
C THR A 92 7.31 5.04 4.94
N PHE A 93 7.24 5.99 4.01
CA PHE A 93 7.01 5.69 2.59
C PHE A 93 8.09 4.76 2.02
N ASP A 94 9.36 5.09 2.25
CA ASP A 94 10.50 4.34 1.73
C ASP A 94 10.55 2.91 2.26
N GLU A 95 10.25 2.72 3.54
CA GLU A 95 10.17 1.40 4.17
C GLU A 95 9.04 0.54 3.59
N VAL A 96 7.84 1.12 3.44
CA VAL A 96 6.69 0.45 2.81
C VAL A 96 7.00 0.10 1.37
N MET A 97 7.57 1.03 0.61
CA MET A 97 7.95 0.83 -0.79
C MET A 97 9.03 -0.25 -0.91
N GLY A 98 10.00 -0.29 0.00
CA GLY A 98 11.01 -1.34 0.11
C GLY A 98 10.39 -2.73 0.31
N CYS A 99 9.40 -2.83 1.20
CA CYS A 99 8.66 -4.08 1.42
C CYS A 99 7.86 -4.51 0.17
N LEU A 100 7.22 -3.56 -0.53
CA LEU A 100 6.48 -3.84 -1.77
C LEU A 100 7.42 -4.30 -2.90
N LYS A 101 8.63 -3.76 -2.99
CA LYS A 101 9.67 -4.19 -3.96
C LYS A 101 10.23 -5.57 -3.62
N ALA A 102 10.37 -5.90 -2.35
CA ALA A 102 10.88 -7.20 -1.90
C ALA A 102 9.84 -8.34 -2.02
N SER A 103 8.55 -8.03 -1.87
CA SER A 103 7.51 -9.05 -1.80
C SER A 103 7.25 -9.72 -3.15
N SER A 104 7.19 -11.05 -3.14
CA SER A 104 6.82 -11.84 -4.33
C SER A 104 5.40 -11.56 -4.83
N ALA A 105 4.50 -11.10 -3.95
CA ALA A 105 3.11 -10.83 -4.27
C ALA A 105 2.93 -9.49 -5.01
N THR A 106 3.79 -8.51 -4.73
CA THR A 106 3.60 -7.12 -5.18
C THR A 106 4.66 -6.65 -6.18
N LYS A 107 5.88 -7.19 -6.13
CA LYS A 107 7.03 -6.71 -6.92
C LYS A 107 6.79 -6.70 -8.42
N ARG A 108 6.08 -7.70 -8.96
CA ARG A 108 5.82 -7.79 -10.40
C ARG A 108 4.85 -6.70 -10.85
N THR A 109 3.76 -6.49 -10.11
CA THR A 109 2.78 -5.45 -10.43
C THR A 109 3.40 -4.06 -10.32
N LEU A 110 4.18 -3.82 -9.26
CA LEU A 110 4.91 -2.57 -9.08
C LEU A 110 5.85 -2.29 -10.26
N ALA A 111 6.69 -3.26 -10.63
CA ALA A 111 7.62 -3.09 -11.76
C ALA A 111 6.93 -2.92 -13.12
N THR A 112 5.74 -3.52 -13.32
CA THR A 112 4.96 -3.33 -14.54
C THR A 112 4.38 -1.93 -14.62
N LEU A 113 3.88 -1.39 -13.49
CA LEU A 113 3.26 -0.07 -13.44
C LEU A 113 4.28 1.06 -13.59
N THR A 114 5.41 1.01 -12.89
CA THR A 114 6.45 2.04 -13.02
C THR A 114 6.97 2.12 -14.46
N LYS A 115 7.15 0.98 -15.12
CA LYS A 115 7.53 0.94 -16.55
C LYS A 115 6.46 1.53 -17.47
N ALA A 116 5.18 1.32 -17.15
CA ALA A 116 4.09 1.87 -17.94
C ALA A 116 4.01 3.40 -17.82
N GLU A 117 4.28 3.96 -16.63
CA GLU A 117 4.34 5.41 -16.40
C GLU A 117 5.48 6.06 -17.18
N GLU A 118 6.70 5.51 -17.10
CA GLU A 118 7.86 6.01 -17.88
C GLU A 118 7.61 5.99 -19.40
N GLN A 119 6.84 5.02 -19.89
CA GLN A 119 6.46 4.93 -21.31
C GLN A 119 5.38 5.95 -21.69
N ALA A 120 4.41 6.18 -20.80
CA ALA A 120 3.36 7.17 -21.01
C ALA A 120 3.91 8.60 -21.02
N GLU A 121 4.93 8.92 -20.21
CA GLU A 121 5.59 10.23 -20.24
C GLU A 121 6.36 10.46 -21.55
N LYS A 122 7.03 9.43 -22.08
CA LYS A 122 7.74 9.51 -23.38
C LYS A 122 6.78 9.69 -24.56
N GLN A 123 5.56 9.17 -24.47
CA GLN A 123 4.53 9.35 -25.51
C GLN A 123 3.85 10.72 -25.47
N LYS A 124 3.87 11.43 -24.33
CA LYS A 124 3.27 12.77 -24.20
C LYS A 124 4.14 13.91 -24.73
N SER A 125 5.45 13.68 -24.95
CA SER A 125 6.40 14.67 -25.47
C SER A 125 6.66 14.56 -26.99
N ASN A 126 5.84 13.81 -27.73
CA ASN A 126 5.98 13.62 -29.18
C ASN A 126 4.68 13.98 -29.91
#